data_AF-A0A4Y2JBD4-F1
#
_entry.id   AF-A0A4Y2JBD4-F1
#
_cell.length_a   1.000
_cell.length_b   1.000
_cell.length_c   1.000
_cell.angle_alpha   90.00
_cell.angle_beta   90.00
_cell.angle_gamma   90.00
#
_symmetry.space_group_name_H-M   'P 1'
#
loop_
_entity.id
_entity.type
_entity.pdbx_description
1 polymer ?
#
loop_
_entity_poly.entity_id
_entity_poly.type
_entity_poly.pdbx_seq_one_letter_code
_entity_poly.pdbx_strand_id
1 'polypeptide(L)'
;MLVGPPNAGKTCVLQVLADTLCLLKEKGVLEEEAVTYRTVNPKAITMGQLFGEFDPITHEWSDGIVAIIFREFAFSKSPNRKWVVFDGPVDTLWIESMNTVLDDNKKLCLMSGEIIQMSNSMSLIFEVMDLSQASPATVSRCGMIYMEATALGWEPKVQSWLKMLPEQWAGENRPCIYALCRWIIPSATGFVRKNCKVRIFRIKIIIMVDGSLLSSVEFYYGVL
;
A
#
# COMPACT_ATOMS: atom_id res chain seq x y z
N MET A 1 -8.36 3.89 0.71
CA MET A 1 -6.96 4.26 0.44
C MET A 1 -6.19 4.30 1.75
N LEU A 2 -5.11 3.54 1.83
CA LEU A 2 -4.11 3.61 2.90
C LEU A 2 -3.04 4.62 2.51
N VAL A 3 -3.03 5.75 3.22
CA VAL A 3 -2.20 6.91 2.92
C VAL A 3 -1.16 7.07 4.00
N GLY A 4 0.10 7.17 3.61
CA GLY A 4 1.18 7.48 4.55
C GLY A 4 2.55 7.23 3.96
N PRO A 5 3.63 7.74 4.57
CA PRO A 5 4.98 7.51 4.09
C PRO A 5 5.28 6.01 3.96
N PRO A 6 6.19 5.60 3.07
CA PRO A 6 6.68 4.23 3.10
C PRO A 6 7.40 3.98 4.45
N ASN A 7 7.51 2.72 4.86
CA ASN A 7 7.89 2.30 6.22
C ASN A 7 6.87 2.63 7.35
N ALA A 8 5.65 3.05 7.03
CA ALA A 8 4.53 3.16 7.99
C ALA A 8 3.87 1.80 8.33
N GLY A 9 4.27 0.71 7.67
CA GLY A 9 3.71 -0.63 7.91
C GLY A 9 2.39 -0.91 7.19
N LYS A 10 2.01 -0.11 6.18
CA LYS A 10 0.76 -0.25 5.41
C LYS A 10 0.57 -1.67 4.84
N THR A 11 1.58 -2.18 4.12
CA THR A 11 1.56 -3.55 3.58
C THR A 11 1.40 -4.61 4.67
N CYS A 12 2.12 -4.45 5.79
CA CYS A 12 2.06 -5.39 6.91
C CYS A 12 0.68 -5.40 7.56
N VAL A 13 0.04 -4.24 7.73
CA VAL A 13 -1.34 -4.16 8.23
C VAL A 13 -2.32 -4.88 7.31
N LEU A 14 -2.18 -4.73 5.99
CA LEU A 14 -3.02 -5.46 5.02
C LEU A 14 -2.81 -6.97 5.10
N GLN A 15 -1.56 -7.42 5.20
CA GLN A 15 -1.22 -8.84 5.32
C GLN A 15 -1.76 -9.44 6.62
N VAL A 16 -1.52 -8.79 7.75
CA VAL A 16 -2.04 -9.24 9.06
C VAL A 16 -3.57 -9.28 9.06
N LEU A 17 -4.24 -8.31 8.43
CA LEU A 17 -5.69 -8.32 8.30
C LEU A 17 -6.18 -9.50 7.45
N ALA A 18 -5.53 -9.75 6.31
CA ALA A 18 -5.87 -10.89 5.45
C ALA A 18 -5.67 -12.23 6.19
N ASP A 19 -4.53 -12.41 6.86
CA ASP A 19 -4.21 -13.60 7.63
C ASP A 19 -5.20 -13.82 8.78
N THR A 20 -5.57 -12.73 9.48
CA THR A 20 -6.54 -12.78 10.57
C THR A 20 -7.91 -13.22 10.06
N LEU A 21 -8.39 -12.67 8.93
CA LEU A 21 -9.67 -13.05 8.35
C LEU A 21 -9.68 -14.50 7.86
N CYS A 22 -8.59 -14.97 7.26
CA CYS A 22 -8.42 -16.38 6.90
C CYS A 22 -8.47 -17.28 8.15
N LEU A 23 -7.75 -16.93 9.21
CA LEU A 23 -7.74 -17.68 10.47
C LEU A 23 -9.13 -17.72 11.14
N LEU A 24 -9.89 -16.63 11.07
CA LEU A 24 -11.25 -16.57 11.61
C LEU A 24 -12.21 -17.50 10.85
N LYS A 25 -12.10 -17.53 9.52
CA LYS A 25 -12.85 -18.49 8.69
C LYS A 25 -12.50 -19.93 9.03
N GLU A 26 -11.22 -20.25 9.16
CA GLU A 26 -10.75 -21.59 9.53
C GLU A 26 -11.29 -22.04 10.89
N LYS A 27 -11.40 -21.10 11.84
CA LYS A 27 -11.96 -21.36 13.17
C LYS A 27 -13.49 -21.35 13.21
N GLY A 28 -14.16 -20.95 12.13
CA GLY A 28 -15.62 -20.83 12.08
C GLY A 28 -16.17 -19.76 13.02
N VAL A 29 -15.38 -18.73 13.33
CA VAL A 29 -15.74 -17.66 14.26
C VAL A 29 -16.17 -16.42 13.48
N LEU A 30 -17.26 -15.77 13.90
CA LEU A 30 -17.78 -14.50 13.35
C LEU A 30 -18.34 -14.54 11.91
N GLU A 31 -18.61 -15.72 11.34
CA GLU A 31 -19.10 -15.87 9.95
C GLU A 31 -18.26 -15.07 8.92
N GLU A 32 -16.95 -15.01 9.14
CA GLU A 32 -16.04 -14.27 8.25
C GLU A 32 -15.58 -15.11 7.05
N GLU A 33 -15.28 -14.41 5.96
CA GLU A 33 -14.80 -14.99 4.72
C GLU A 33 -13.29 -14.80 4.55
N ALA A 34 -12.60 -15.84 4.06
CA ALA A 34 -11.16 -15.78 3.77
C ALA A 34 -10.88 -14.76 2.68
N VAL A 35 -9.65 -14.25 2.67
CA VAL A 35 -9.22 -13.20 1.75
C VAL A 35 -8.33 -13.80 0.68
N THR A 36 -8.56 -13.40 -0.57
CA THR A 36 -7.63 -13.61 -1.68
C THR A 36 -7.31 -12.25 -2.28
N TYR A 37 -6.03 -11.91 -2.41
CA TYR A 37 -5.63 -10.60 -2.91
C TYR A 37 -4.54 -10.68 -3.97
N ARG A 38 -4.53 -9.70 -4.87
CA ARG A 38 -3.51 -9.50 -5.91
C ARG A 38 -2.96 -8.09 -5.79
N THR A 39 -1.64 -7.95 -5.81
CA THR A 39 -0.96 -6.65 -5.73
C THR A 39 -0.44 -6.25 -7.09
N VAL A 40 -0.69 -5.01 -7.50
CA VAL A 40 -0.25 -4.41 -8.75
C VAL A 40 0.43 -3.09 -8.46
N ASN A 41 1.61 -2.86 -9.04
CA ASN A 41 2.23 -1.54 -9.03
C ASN A 41 1.91 -0.81 -10.35
N PRO A 42 1.00 0.18 -10.35
CA PRO A 42 0.53 0.83 -11.57
C PRO A 42 1.61 1.66 -12.28
N LYS A 43 2.69 2.01 -11.58
CA LYS A 43 3.82 2.77 -12.14
C LYS A 43 4.99 1.90 -12.59
N ALA A 44 4.98 0.62 -12.26
CA ALA A 44 6.00 -0.33 -12.73
C ALA A 44 5.77 -0.78 -14.17
N ILE A 45 4.59 -0.52 -14.73
CA ILE A 45 4.16 -0.95 -16.07
C ILE A 45 3.56 0.23 -16.84
N THR A 46 3.45 0.09 -18.15
CA THR A 46 2.84 1.12 -19.02
C THR A 46 1.32 1.15 -18.85
N MET A 47 0.68 2.25 -19.26
CA MET A 47 -0.78 2.36 -19.23
C MET A 47 -1.45 1.27 -20.10
N GLY A 48 -0.87 0.96 -21.26
CA GLY A 48 -1.33 -0.12 -22.12
C GLY A 48 -1.22 -1.50 -21.47
N GLN A 49 -0.14 -1.79 -20.75
CA GLN A 49 -0.03 -3.03 -19.98
C GLN A 49 -0.95 -3.07 -18.75
N LEU A 50 -1.33 -1.91 -18.21
CA LEU A 50 -2.20 -1.82 -17.04
C LEU A 50 -3.67 -2.07 -17.40
N PHE A 51 -4.19 -1.38 -18.41
CA PHE A 51 -5.61 -1.42 -18.80
C PHE A 51 -5.90 -2.11 -20.13
N GLY A 52 -4.87 -2.33 -20.94
CA GLY A 52 -4.96 -2.87 -22.29
C GLY A 52 -4.61 -1.82 -23.33
N GLU A 53 -4.06 -2.27 -24.45
CA GLU A 53 -3.75 -1.43 -25.59
C GLU A 53 -4.03 -2.14 -26.92
N PHE A 54 -4.32 -1.34 -27.93
CA PHE A 54 -4.44 -1.80 -29.31
C PHE A 54 -3.08 -1.67 -29.97
N ASP A 55 -2.55 -2.77 -30.49
CA ASP A 55 -1.29 -2.76 -31.22
C ASP A 55 -1.51 -2.29 -32.67
N PRO A 56 -0.93 -1.15 -33.09
CA PRO A 56 -1.12 -0.61 -34.43
C PRO A 56 -0.47 -1.46 -35.53
N ILE A 57 0.45 -2.36 -35.19
CA ILE A 57 1.16 -3.21 -36.16
C ILE A 57 0.39 -4.50 -36.41
N THR A 58 0.01 -5.20 -35.33
CA THR A 58 -0.72 -6.48 -35.43
C THR A 58 -2.21 -6.30 -35.61
N HIS A 59 -2.74 -5.11 -35.32
CA HIS A 59 -4.18 -4.84 -35.23
C HIS A 59 -4.91 -5.73 -34.21
N GLU A 60 -4.18 -6.26 -33.22
CA GLU A 60 -4.74 -7.08 -32.15
C GLU A 60 -4.87 -6.27 -30.85
N TRP A 61 -5.87 -6.65 -30.06
CA TRP A 61 -6.09 -6.09 -28.74
C TRP A 61 -5.33 -6.92 -27.69
N SER A 62 -4.50 -6.25 -26.88
CA SER A 62 -3.83 -6.86 -25.74
C SER A 62 -4.50 -6.43 -24.44
N ASP A 63 -4.96 -7.40 -23.64
CA ASP A 63 -5.57 -7.13 -22.33
C ASP A 63 -4.54 -6.69 -21.30
N GLY A 64 -4.91 -5.67 -20.50
CA GLY A 64 -4.10 -5.20 -19.39
C GLY A 64 -4.22 -6.08 -18.15
N ILE A 65 -3.24 -5.98 -17.25
CA ILE A 65 -3.17 -6.79 -16.03
C ILE A 65 -4.37 -6.53 -15.11
N VAL A 66 -4.88 -5.30 -15.05
CA VAL A 66 -6.04 -4.95 -14.22
C VAL A 66 -7.30 -5.59 -14.79
N ALA A 67 -7.48 -5.56 -16.11
CA ALA A 67 -8.61 -6.21 -16.78
C ALA A 67 -8.64 -7.72 -16.46
N ILE A 68 -7.49 -8.39 -16.58
CA ILE A 68 -7.35 -9.83 -16.30
C ILE A 68 -7.71 -10.14 -14.84
N ILE A 69 -7.14 -9.40 -13.88
CA ILE A 69 -7.41 -9.61 -12.45
C ILE A 69 -8.88 -9.35 -12.10
N PHE A 70 -9.45 -8.26 -12.62
CA PHE A 70 -10.86 -7.92 -12.39
C PHE A 70 -11.78 -9.00 -12.95
N ARG A 71 -11.50 -9.51 -14.14
CA ARG A 71 -12.25 -10.59 -14.77
C ARG A 71 -12.19 -11.86 -13.92
N GLU A 72 -11.00 -12.28 -13.51
CA GLU A 72 -10.80 -13.45 -12.63
C GLU A 72 -11.62 -13.33 -11.34
N PHE A 73 -11.58 -12.16 -10.69
CA PHE A 73 -12.23 -11.93 -9.41
C PHE A 73 -13.75 -11.74 -9.53
N ALA A 74 -14.23 -11.05 -10.56
CA ALA A 74 -15.65 -10.80 -10.79
C ALA A 74 -16.40 -12.10 -11.14
N PHE A 75 -15.80 -12.98 -11.95
CA PHE A 75 -16.41 -14.24 -12.36
C PHE A 75 -16.15 -15.41 -11.39
N SER A 76 -15.22 -15.26 -10.45
CA SER A 76 -14.98 -16.28 -9.43
C SER A 76 -16.20 -16.49 -8.53
N LYS A 77 -16.67 -17.74 -8.45
CA LYS A 77 -17.80 -18.16 -7.60
C LYS A 77 -17.42 -18.36 -6.12
N SER A 78 -16.16 -18.14 -5.76
CA SER A 78 -15.72 -18.26 -4.37
C SER A 78 -16.38 -17.18 -3.51
N PRO A 79 -16.88 -17.54 -2.30
CA PRO A 79 -17.42 -16.57 -1.34
C PRO A 79 -16.33 -15.72 -0.68
N ASN A 80 -15.05 -16.07 -0.88
CA ASN A 80 -13.91 -15.34 -0.34
C ASN A 80 -13.96 -13.85 -0.72
N ARG A 81 -13.50 -13.01 0.20
CA ARG A 81 -13.23 -11.59 -0.05
C ARG A 81 -12.08 -11.47 -1.05
N LYS A 82 -12.22 -10.58 -2.04
CA LYS A 82 -11.26 -10.45 -3.15
C LYS A 82 -10.68 -9.06 -3.19
N TRP A 83 -9.41 -8.88 -2.85
CA TRP A 83 -8.81 -7.55 -2.82
C TRP A 83 -7.87 -7.32 -4.00
N VAL A 84 -8.09 -6.23 -4.73
CA VAL A 84 -7.12 -5.73 -5.70
C VAL A 84 -6.36 -4.58 -5.03
N VAL A 85 -5.08 -4.81 -4.76
CA VAL A 85 -4.21 -3.88 -4.05
C VAL A 85 -3.34 -3.17 -5.08
N PHE A 86 -3.45 -1.85 -5.15
CA PHE A 86 -2.59 -0.99 -5.95
C PHE A 86 -1.51 -0.39 -5.05
N ASP A 87 -0.27 -0.85 -5.20
CA ASP A 87 0.88 -0.39 -4.43
C ASP A 87 1.78 0.50 -5.28
N GLY A 88 1.72 1.80 -5.05
CA GLY A 88 2.49 2.79 -5.81
C GLY A 88 1.90 4.19 -5.73
N PRO A 89 2.63 5.20 -6.23
CA PRO A 89 2.13 6.57 -6.21
C PRO A 89 0.95 6.75 -7.17
N VAL A 90 -0.02 7.56 -6.74
CA VAL A 90 -1.15 7.96 -7.58
C VAL A 90 -0.68 8.90 -8.67
N ASP A 91 -1.23 8.71 -9.87
CA ASP A 91 -1.02 9.58 -11.02
C ASP A 91 -2.35 9.83 -11.69
N THR A 92 -2.50 11.04 -12.22
CA THR A 92 -3.75 11.55 -12.78
C THR A 92 -4.29 10.65 -13.90
N LEU A 93 -3.43 10.08 -14.74
CA LEU A 93 -3.85 9.33 -15.93
C LEU A 93 -4.51 7.99 -15.57
N TRP A 94 -3.89 7.21 -14.68
CA TRP A 94 -4.41 5.88 -14.36
C TRP A 94 -5.57 5.94 -13.38
N ILE A 95 -5.56 6.89 -12.44
CA ILE A 95 -6.63 7.00 -11.44
C ILE A 95 -7.93 7.51 -12.06
N GLU A 96 -7.85 8.36 -13.10
CA GLU A 96 -9.03 8.81 -13.84
C GLU A 96 -9.75 7.66 -14.53
N SER A 97 -8.98 6.74 -15.12
CA SER A 97 -9.51 5.52 -15.75
C SER A 97 -10.24 4.60 -14.76
N MET A 98 -10.05 4.80 -13.44
CA MET A 98 -10.70 4.04 -12.37
C MET A 98 -11.93 4.74 -11.77
N ASN A 99 -12.22 5.98 -12.14
CA ASN A 99 -13.27 6.75 -11.48
C ASN A 99 -14.67 6.10 -11.58
N THR A 100 -14.96 5.36 -12.66
CA THR A 100 -16.25 4.67 -12.88
C THR A 100 -16.40 3.39 -12.06
N VAL A 101 -15.29 2.80 -11.59
CA VAL A 101 -15.33 1.64 -10.70
C VAL A 101 -15.28 2.07 -9.23
N LEU A 102 -14.77 3.27 -8.96
CA LEU A 102 -14.74 3.87 -7.64
C LEU A 102 -16.05 4.57 -7.24
N ASP A 103 -16.94 4.84 -8.19
CA ASP A 103 -18.26 5.39 -7.90
C ASP A 103 -19.29 4.30 -7.55
N ASP A 104 -20.54 4.72 -7.33
CA ASP A 104 -21.64 3.82 -6.99
C ASP A 104 -21.98 2.80 -8.10
N ASN A 105 -21.54 3.03 -9.34
CA ASN A 105 -21.76 2.11 -10.44
C ASN A 105 -20.93 0.84 -10.29
N LYS A 106 -19.75 0.91 -9.67
CA LYS A 106 -18.83 -0.22 -9.47
C LYS A 106 -18.50 -0.94 -10.79
N LYS A 107 -18.32 -0.20 -11.88
CA LYS A 107 -18.05 -0.72 -13.24
C LYS A 107 -16.67 -0.27 -13.74
N LEU A 108 -15.82 -1.24 -14.05
CA LEU A 108 -14.57 -0.97 -14.75
C LEU A 108 -14.86 -0.88 -16.26
N CYS A 109 -14.67 0.30 -16.82
CA CYS A 109 -14.82 0.55 -18.26
C CYS A 109 -13.43 0.54 -18.90
N LEU A 110 -13.17 -0.45 -19.76
CA LEU A 110 -11.91 -0.57 -20.47
C LEU A 110 -11.96 0.19 -21.80
N MET A 111 -10.79 0.57 -22.32
CA MET A 111 -10.69 1.25 -23.63
C MET A 111 -11.14 0.34 -24.80
N SER A 112 -11.18 -0.98 -24.60
CA SER A 112 -11.79 -1.93 -25.54
C SER A 112 -13.30 -1.78 -25.69
N GLY A 113 -13.95 -1.05 -24.78
CA GLY A 113 -15.40 -0.99 -24.64
C GLY A 113 -15.98 -2.11 -23.76
N GLU A 114 -15.15 -3.04 -23.25
CA GLU A 114 -15.59 -4.03 -22.27
C GLU A 114 -15.92 -3.34 -20.93
N ILE A 115 -17.05 -3.74 -20.33
CA ILE A 115 -17.51 -3.25 -19.04
C ILE A 115 -17.55 -4.43 -18.06
N ILE A 116 -16.66 -4.41 -17.07
CA ILE A 116 -16.58 -5.44 -16.04
C ILE A 116 -17.19 -4.91 -14.74
N GLN A 117 -18.29 -5.53 -14.30
CA GLN A 117 -18.94 -5.19 -13.03
C GLN A 117 -18.16 -5.80 -11.85
N MET A 118 -17.79 -4.96 -10.89
CA MET A 118 -17.17 -5.40 -9.65
C MET A 118 -18.21 -6.11 -8.77
N SER A 119 -17.85 -7.30 -8.27
CA SER A 119 -18.71 -8.06 -7.35
C SER A 119 -18.72 -7.45 -5.95
N ASN A 120 -19.77 -7.70 -5.16
CA ASN A 120 -19.86 -7.20 -3.78
C ASN A 120 -18.76 -7.78 -2.85
N SER A 121 -18.22 -8.96 -3.20
CA SER A 121 -17.09 -9.58 -2.48
C SER A 121 -15.74 -8.93 -2.76
N MET A 122 -15.65 -8.08 -3.80
CA MET A 122 -14.41 -7.42 -4.18
C MET A 122 -14.19 -6.14 -3.39
N SER A 123 -12.93 -5.75 -3.21
CA SER A 123 -12.55 -4.46 -2.66
C SER A 123 -11.29 -3.93 -3.35
N LEU A 124 -11.26 -2.63 -3.59
CA LEU A 124 -10.09 -1.95 -4.16
C LEU A 124 -9.35 -1.23 -3.04
N ILE A 125 -8.07 -1.53 -2.94
CA ILE A 125 -7.21 -0.98 -1.89
C ILE A 125 -6.05 -0.27 -2.58
N PHE A 126 -5.81 0.96 -2.18
CA PHE A 126 -4.69 1.76 -2.70
C PHE A 126 -3.72 2.00 -1.56
N GLU A 127 -2.49 1.52 -1.71
CA GLU A 127 -1.37 1.81 -0.83
C GLU A 127 -0.56 2.96 -1.46
N VAL A 128 -0.68 4.16 -0.88
CA VAL A 128 -0.14 5.39 -1.50
C VAL A 128 0.61 6.23 -0.46
N MET A 129 1.61 6.97 -0.92
CA MET A 129 2.38 7.86 -0.05
C MET A 129 1.61 9.14 0.29
N ASP A 130 1.14 9.82 -0.76
CA ASP A 130 0.40 11.05 -0.72
C ASP A 130 -0.66 11.06 -1.84
N LEU A 131 -1.52 12.08 -1.80
CA LEU A 131 -2.63 12.26 -2.73
C LEU A 131 -2.46 13.52 -3.57
N SER A 132 -1.24 14.04 -3.71
CA SER A 132 -0.99 15.32 -4.38
C SER A 132 -1.47 15.34 -5.83
N GLN A 133 -1.51 14.17 -6.49
CA GLN A 133 -1.95 13.98 -7.87
C GLN A 133 -3.38 13.42 -7.97
N ALA A 134 -4.09 13.28 -6.86
CA ALA A 134 -5.47 12.80 -6.86
C ALA A 134 -6.44 13.97 -6.87
N SER A 135 -7.48 13.92 -7.71
CA SER A 135 -8.53 14.93 -7.70
C SER A 135 -9.39 14.84 -6.42
N PRO A 136 -9.92 15.95 -5.88
CA PRO A 136 -10.84 15.92 -4.75
C PRO A 136 -12.06 15.03 -4.98
N ALA A 137 -12.52 14.92 -6.23
CA ALA A 137 -13.63 14.06 -6.63
C ALA A 137 -13.30 12.56 -6.54
N THR A 138 -12.05 12.17 -6.80
CA THR A 138 -11.59 10.80 -6.61
C THR A 138 -11.47 10.47 -5.12
N VAL A 139 -10.92 11.39 -4.34
CA VAL A 139 -10.73 11.21 -2.89
C VAL A 139 -12.07 11.10 -2.15
N SER A 140 -13.09 11.85 -2.57
CA SER A 140 -14.41 11.82 -1.91
C SER A 140 -15.15 10.49 -2.06
N ARG A 141 -14.79 9.67 -3.06
CA ARG A 141 -15.38 8.35 -3.31
C ARG A 141 -14.71 7.22 -2.53
N CYS A 142 -13.57 7.51 -1.89
CA CYS A 142 -12.76 6.51 -1.20
C CYS A 142 -12.79 6.70 0.32
N GLY A 143 -12.85 5.59 1.08
CA GLY A 143 -12.54 5.62 2.51
C GLY A 143 -11.04 5.87 2.73
N MET A 144 -10.68 6.84 3.58
CA MET A 144 -9.29 7.26 3.79
C MET A 144 -8.77 6.78 5.14
N ILE A 145 -7.66 6.04 5.13
CA ILE A 145 -6.97 5.56 6.34
C ILE A 145 -5.56 6.14 6.33
N TYR A 146 -5.28 7.06 7.26
CA TYR A 146 -3.97 7.67 7.39
C TYR A 146 -3.10 6.86 8.35
N MET A 147 -1.88 6.52 7.90
CA MET A 147 -0.90 5.78 8.68
C MET A 147 0.35 6.62 8.88
N GLU A 148 0.65 6.90 10.15
CA GLU A 148 1.81 7.69 10.53
C GLU A 148 3.00 6.77 10.84
N ALA A 149 4.11 6.90 10.10
CA ALA A 149 5.29 6.06 10.34
C ALA A 149 6.00 6.38 11.68
N THR A 150 5.83 7.60 12.19
CA THR A 150 6.31 8.03 13.51
C THR A 150 5.59 7.35 14.65
N ALA A 151 4.28 7.09 14.51
CA ALA A 151 3.50 6.38 15.50
C ALA A 151 3.97 4.92 15.69
N LEU A 152 4.44 4.27 14.61
CA LEU A 152 5.01 2.92 14.69
C LEU A 152 6.36 2.91 15.43
N GLY A 153 7.18 3.95 15.26
CA GLY A 153 8.50 4.05 15.88
C GLY A 153 9.53 3.05 15.34
N TRP A 154 10.70 3.03 15.98
CA TRP A 154 11.81 2.13 15.62
C TRP A 154 11.76 0.81 16.40
N GLU A 155 11.18 0.82 17.61
CA GLU A 155 11.19 -0.30 18.55
C GLU A 155 10.54 -1.57 17.97
N PRO A 156 9.31 -1.53 17.39
CA PRO A 156 8.70 -2.75 16.85
C PRO A 156 9.47 -3.33 15.66
N LYS A 157 10.21 -2.49 14.92
CA LYS A 157 11.04 -2.91 13.79
C LYS A 157 12.25 -3.70 14.28
N VAL A 158 12.93 -3.20 15.31
CA VAL A 158 14.06 -3.91 15.94
C VAL A 158 13.57 -5.21 16.58
N GLN A 159 12.45 -5.19 17.29
CA GLN A 159 11.90 -6.41 17.89
C GLN A 159 11.55 -7.47 16.84
N SER A 160 10.94 -7.07 15.72
CA SER A 160 10.64 -7.98 14.61
C SER A 160 11.93 -8.55 14.01
N TRP A 161 12.92 -7.70 13.75
CA TRP A 161 14.22 -8.12 13.23
C TRP A 161 14.94 -9.10 14.17
N LEU A 162 14.94 -8.84 15.47
CA LEU A 162 15.54 -9.73 16.48
C LEU A 162 14.90 -11.12 16.50
N LYS A 163 13.60 -11.23 16.21
CA LYS A 163 12.91 -12.52 16.10
C LYS A 163 13.34 -13.29 14.85
N MET A 164 13.67 -12.59 13.76
CA MET A 164 14.13 -13.20 12.51
C MET A 164 15.61 -13.61 12.52
N LEU A 165 16.40 -13.12 13.50
CA LEU A 165 17.82 -13.47 13.58
C LEU A 165 18.03 -14.96 13.91
N PRO A 166 19.01 -15.63 13.26
CA PRO A 166 19.39 -17.01 13.56
C PRO A 166 19.74 -17.21 15.04
N GLU A 167 19.37 -18.36 15.60
CA GLU A 167 19.61 -18.67 17.01
C GLU A 167 21.10 -18.65 17.38
N GLN A 168 21.98 -18.98 16.44
CA GLN A 168 23.43 -18.95 16.61
C GLN A 168 23.96 -17.58 17.07
N TRP A 169 23.31 -16.49 16.61
CA TRP A 169 23.75 -15.12 16.89
C TRP A 169 22.88 -14.50 17.99
N ALA A 170 21.59 -14.77 17.92
CA ALA A 170 20.59 -14.11 18.73
C ALA A 170 20.40 -14.80 20.08
N GLY A 171 20.42 -16.14 20.15
CA GLY A 171 20.08 -17.00 21.30
C GLY A 171 19.96 -16.28 22.65
N GLU A 172 21.02 -16.33 23.46
CA GLU A 172 21.11 -15.64 24.76
C GLU A 172 21.41 -14.14 24.64
N ASN A 173 21.91 -13.69 23.48
CA ASN A 173 22.34 -12.32 23.25
C ASN A 173 21.18 -11.36 22.92
N ARG A 174 19.98 -11.86 22.60
CA ARG A 174 18.79 -11.08 22.20
C ARG A 174 18.51 -9.91 23.15
N PRO A 175 18.47 -10.10 24.48
CA PRO A 175 18.26 -9.00 25.41
C PRO A 175 19.40 -7.96 25.38
N CYS A 176 20.64 -8.42 25.20
CA CYS A 176 21.81 -7.54 25.12
C CYS A 176 21.77 -6.68 23.85
N ILE A 177 21.50 -7.28 22.69
CA ILE A 177 21.38 -6.57 21.41
C ILE A 177 20.25 -5.55 21.48
N TYR A 178 19.10 -5.95 22.04
CA TYR A 178 17.97 -5.04 22.23
C TYR A 178 18.32 -3.84 23.13
N ALA A 179 19.02 -4.09 24.25
CA ALA A 179 19.47 -3.02 25.15
C ALA A 179 20.45 -2.06 24.46
N LEU A 180 21.38 -2.58 23.66
CA LEU A 180 22.31 -1.78 22.86
C LEU A 180 21.55 -0.92 21.83
N CYS A 181 20.61 -1.50 21.09
CA CYS A 181 19.75 -0.78 20.15
C CYS A 181 18.97 0.35 20.85
N ARG A 182 18.37 0.07 22.01
CA ARG A 182 17.62 1.05 22.79
C ARG A 182 18.49 2.20 23.31
N TRP A 183 19.76 1.93 23.62
CA TRP A 183 20.70 2.97 24.05
C TRP A 183 21.20 3.83 22.88
N ILE A 184 21.57 3.19 21.76
CA ILE A 184 22.25 3.88 20.65
C ILE A 184 21.28 4.54 19.67
N ILE A 185 20.15 3.91 19.32
CA ILE A 185 19.29 4.36 18.22
C ILE A 185 18.68 5.74 18.50
N PRO A 186 18.07 6.02 19.65
CA PRO A 186 17.51 7.36 19.93
C PRO A 186 18.58 8.45 19.95
N SER A 187 19.74 8.14 20.54
CA SER A 187 20.87 9.07 20.67
C SER A 187 21.50 9.40 19.33
N ALA A 188 21.79 8.38 18.52
CA ALA A 188 22.39 8.54 17.19
C ALA A 188 21.43 9.23 16.22
N THR A 189 20.17 8.80 16.16
CA THR A 189 19.16 9.44 15.28
C THR A 189 18.90 10.89 15.69
N GLY A 190 18.85 11.18 16.99
CA GLY A 190 18.73 12.54 17.51
C GLY A 190 19.93 13.42 17.16
N PHE A 191 21.15 12.88 17.25
CA PHE A 191 22.37 13.60 16.86
C PHE A 191 22.41 13.89 15.36
N VAL A 192 22.15 12.89 14.52
CA VAL A 192 22.17 13.03 13.06
C VAL A 192 21.12 14.06 12.61
N ARG A 193 19.91 14.03 13.17
CA ARG A 193 18.84 14.99 12.85
C ARG A 193 19.19 16.44 13.21
N LYS A 194 19.93 16.66 14.32
CA LYS A 194 20.26 18.00 14.81
C LYS A 194 21.54 18.57 14.19
N ASN A 195 22.56 17.74 14.01
CA ASN A 195 23.93 18.20 13.75
C ASN A 195 24.44 17.87 12.34
N CYS A 196 23.79 16.96 11.60
CA CYS A 196 24.26 16.53 10.29
C CYS A 196 23.39 17.13 9.16
N LYS A 197 24.02 17.65 8.11
CA LYS A 197 23.35 18.02 6.86
C LYS A 197 23.38 16.84 5.90
N VAL A 198 22.24 16.17 5.72
CA VAL A 198 22.14 15.04 4.78
C VAL A 198 21.79 15.54 3.38
N ARG A 199 22.56 15.11 2.37
CA ARG A 199 22.47 15.58 0.97
C ARG A 199 21.60 14.71 0.04
N ILE A 200 21.10 13.57 0.51
CA ILE A 200 20.25 12.65 -0.26
C ILE A 200 18.77 12.96 0.02
N PHE A 201 17.92 12.84 -1.01
CA PHE A 201 16.52 13.29 -1.06
C PHE A 201 15.75 13.11 0.25
N ARG A 202 15.29 14.25 0.79
CA ARG A 202 14.35 14.36 1.90
C ARG A 202 12.93 14.37 1.33
N ILE A 203 12.11 13.36 1.62
CA ILE A 203 10.66 13.51 1.45
C ILE A 203 10.16 14.34 2.63
N LYS A 204 9.83 15.60 2.37
CA LYS A 204 9.29 16.55 3.33
C LYS A 204 7.76 16.48 3.26
N ILE A 205 7.12 15.72 4.15
CA ILE A 205 5.66 15.80 4.30
C ILE A 205 5.36 17.04 5.14
N ILE A 206 4.73 18.04 4.52
CA ILE A 206 4.26 19.24 5.20
C ILE A 206 2.83 18.97 5.66
N ILE A 207 2.60 18.93 6.97
CA ILE A 207 1.24 18.93 7.53
C ILE A 207 0.84 20.39 7.67
N MET A 208 -0.05 20.87 6.79
CA MET A 208 -0.74 22.15 6.94
C MET A 208 -2.16 21.90 7.42
N VAL A 209 -2.54 22.53 8.52
CA VAL A 209 -3.93 22.72 8.93
C VAL A 209 -4.13 24.23 9.02
N ASP A 210 -5.18 24.75 8.38
CA ASP A 210 -5.54 26.18 8.35
C ASP A 210 -4.38 27.12 7.98
N GLY A 211 -3.60 26.77 6.95
CA GLY A 211 -2.53 27.62 6.42
C GLY A 211 -1.35 27.84 7.37
N SER A 212 -1.28 27.13 8.50
CA SER A 212 -0.20 27.24 9.47
C SER A 212 0.52 25.89 9.67
N LEU A 213 1.84 25.97 9.79
CA LEU A 213 2.76 24.84 9.71
C LEU A 213 2.94 24.23 11.11
N LEU A 214 2.29 23.10 11.39
CA LEU A 214 2.24 22.49 12.74
C LEU A 214 3.50 21.69 13.10
N SER A 215 4.05 20.91 12.17
CA SER A 215 5.33 20.22 12.32
C SER A 215 5.83 19.61 11.01
N SER A 216 7.15 19.38 10.93
CA SER A 216 7.79 18.64 9.84
C SER A 216 8.46 17.39 10.40
N VAL A 217 8.16 16.22 9.82
CA VAL A 217 8.76 14.93 10.20
C VAL A 217 9.64 14.42 9.06
N GLU A 218 10.89 14.03 9.37
CA GLU A 218 11.91 13.64 8.38
C GLU A 218 12.19 12.12 8.40
N PHE A 219 12.21 11.49 7.21
CA PHE A 219 12.59 10.09 6.98
C PHE A 219 13.82 9.97 6.06
N TYR A 220 14.62 8.92 6.28
CA TYR A 220 15.82 8.56 5.49
C TYR A 220 15.53 7.34 4.61
N TYR A 221 15.83 7.42 3.30
CA TYR A 221 15.96 6.25 2.43
C TYR A 221 17.42 6.07 2.04
N GLY A 222 17.98 4.89 2.30
CA GLY A 222 19.19 4.42 1.65
C GLY A 222 18.78 3.59 0.43
N VAL A 223 19.16 4.03 -0.76
CA VAL A 223 19.23 3.14 -1.93
C VAL A 223 20.56 2.41 -1.77
N LEU A 224 20.51 1.08 -1.67
CA LEU A 224 21.69 0.25 -1.93
C LEU A 224 21.99 0.29 -3.43
#